data_AF-A0A0C4WMP7-F1
#
_entry.id   AF-A0A0C4WMP7-F1
#
_cell.length_a   1.000
_cell.length_b   1.000
_cell.length_c   1.000
_cell.angle_alpha   90.00
_cell.angle_beta   90.00
_cell.angle_gamma   90.00
#
_symmetry.space_group_name_H-M   'P 1'
#
loop_
_entity.id
_entity.type
_entity.pdbx_description
1 polymer ?
#
loop_
_entity_poly.entity_id
_entity_poly.type
_entity_poly.pdbx_seq_one_letter_code
_entity_poly.pdbx_strand_id
1 'polypeptide(L)'
;MLRDNSIGCDLHDERFGGEIIDVAFAGTLRLDQETAVSAMLHHDTGVLCAPTAFGKTVTAAALIARRGVDTLVLVHRTELLKQWQERLQVFLGVGKGVVGTIGGGKAKPTGKIDIAVMQSVSRQGEVNPLVEHYGQVIVDECHHVGAVSFDAILKRTKARFVLGLTATPIRRDGQHRSSSCSAGRSGTQRLSRQVHPMT
;
A
#
# COMPACT_ATOMS: atom_id res chain seq x y z
N MET A 1 -11.64 8.20 26.00
CA MET A 1 -10.49 8.08 26.94
C MET A 1 -9.68 9.36 27.10
N LEU A 2 -9.20 10.06 26.06
CA LEU A 2 -8.47 11.33 26.25
C LEU A 2 -9.37 12.54 26.56
N ARG A 3 -10.50 12.67 25.84
CA ARG A 3 -11.47 13.77 26.06
C ARG A 3 -12.12 13.71 27.44
N ASP A 4 -12.26 12.51 27.99
CA ASP A 4 -12.86 12.26 29.31
C ASP A 4 -11.96 12.70 30.48
N ASN A 5 -10.70 13.07 30.20
CA ASN A 5 -9.71 13.50 31.19
C ASN A 5 -9.25 14.96 31.01
N SER A 6 -9.95 15.77 30.20
CA SER A 6 -9.60 17.18 29.95
C SER A 6 -8.16 17.42 29.47
N ILE A 7 -7.57 16.43 28.78
CA ILE A 7 -6.24 16.55 28.18
C ILE A 7 -6.38 17.15 26.78
N GLY A 8 -5.82 18.33 26.57
CA GLY A 8 -5.62 18.90 25.23
C GLY A 8 -4.73 17.95 24.42
N CYS A 9 -5.19 17.53 23.24
CA CYS A 9 -4.43 16.68 22.34
C CYS A 9 -4.11 17.47 21.08
N ASP A 10 -2.84 17.81 20.91
CA ASP A 10 -2.33 18.25 19.61
C ASP A 10 -1.95 17.02 18.80
N LEU A 11 -2.53 16.88 17.61
CA LEU A 11 -2.32 15.76 16.71
C LEU A 11 -1.50 16.24 15.52
N HIS A 12 -0.21 15.93 15.54
CA HIS A 12 0.66 16.21 14.40
C HIS A 12 0.70 14.99 13.48
N ASP A 13 0.32 15.19 12.22
CA ASP A 13 0.36 14.13 11.20
C ASP A 13 1.75 14.11 10.55
N GLU A 14 2.60 13.19 10.98
CA GLU A 14 3.96 13.00 10.45
C GLU A 14 4.01 12.12 9.19
N ARG A 15 2.85 11.74 8.64
CA ARG A 15 2.79 10.88 7.46
C ARG A 15 3.20 11.68 6.22
N PHE A 16 4.01 11.04 5.39
CA PHE A 16 4.36 11.55 4.07
C PHE A 16 3.18 11.39 3.12
N GLY A 17 2.62 12.52 2.68
CA GLY A 17 1.48 12.57 1.76
C GLY A 17 1.81 12.13 0.33
N GLY A 18 3.10 12.10 -0.01
CA GLY A 18 3.61 11.79 -1.34
C GLY A 18 3.79 13.00 -2.24
N GLU A 19 4.59 12.80 -3.29
CA GLU A 19 4.70 13.73 -4.42
C GLU A 19 3.63 13.44 -5.47
N ILE A 20 3.05 14.49 -6.05
CA ILE A 20 2.01 14.35 -7.08
C ILE A 20 2.62 13.74 -8.35
N ILE A 21 1.96 12.72 -8.88
CA ILE A 21 2.29 12.10 -10.17
C ILE A 21 1.12 12.26 -11.16
N ASP A 22 1.46 12.66 -12.38
CA ASP A 22 0.49 12.78 -13.47
C ASP A 22 0.35 11.43 -14.19
N VAL A 23 -0.60 10.61 -13.72
CA VAL A 23 -0.92 9.30 -14.32
C VAL A 23 -2.43 9.10 -14.37
N ALA A 24 -2.91 8.54 -15.47
CA ALA A 24 -4.32 8.24 -15.68
C ALA A 24 -4.54 6.73 -15.76
N PHE A 25 -5.71 6.26 -15.33
CA PHE A 25 -6.09 4.87 -15.53
C PHE A 25 -6.60 4.66 -16.96
N ALA A 26 -5.92 3.83 -17.74
CA ALA A 26 -6.19 3.55 -19.14
C ALA A 26 -7.09 2.33 -19.39
N GLY A 27 -7.73 1.79 -18.33
CA GLY A 27 -8.62 0.63 -18.42
C GLY A 27 -10.08 0.96 -18.13
N THR A 28 -10.94 -0.07 -18.18
CA THR A 28 -12.33 -0.01 -17.70
C THR A 28 -12.48 -0.93 -16.50
N LEU A 29 -12.97 -0.40 -15.39
CA LEU A 29 -13.31 -1.20 -14.21
C LEU A 29 -14.68 -1.85 -14.39
N ARG A 30 -14.79 -3.10 -13.95
CA ARG A 30 -16.11 -3.73 -13.72
C ARG A 30 -16.79 -3.09 -12.51
N LEU A 31 -18.11 -3.24 -12.40
CA LEU A 31 -18.90 -2.64 -11.31
C LEU A 31 -18.42 -3.07 -9.91
N ASP A 32 -18.04 -4.35 -9.75
CA ASP A 32 -17.50 -4.90 -8.50
C ASP A 32 -16.15 -4.27 -8.15
N GLN A 33 -15.30 -4.01 -9.14
CA GLN A 33 -14.02 -3.33 -8.98
C GLN A 33 -14.20 -1.84 -8.66
N GLU A 34 -15.10 -1.15 -9.36
CA GLU A 34 -15.42 0.26 -9.12
C GLU A 34 -15.91 0.50 -7.68
N THR A 35 -16.80 -0.38 -7.21
CA THR A 35 -17.29 -0.37 -5.82
C THR A 35 -16.14 -0.55 -4.84
N ALA A 36 -15.23 -1.48 -5.09
CA ALA A 36 -14.07 -1.71 -4.24
C ALA A 36 -13.10 -0.52 -4.23
N VAL A 37 -12.80 0.07 -5.40
CA VAL A 37 -11.94 1.27 -5.50
C VAL A 37 -12.56 2.43 -4.74
N SER A 38 -13.85 2.71 -4.97
CA SER A 38 -14.56 3.78 -4.26
C SER A 38 -14.50 3.58 -2.75
N ALA A 39 -14.82 2.38 -2.25
CA ALA A 39 -14.73 2.08 -0.82
C ALA A 39 -13.31 2.27 -0.27
N MET A 40 -12.28 1.85 -1.00
CA MET A 40 -10.88 1.98 -0.58
C MET A 40 -10.38 3.43 -0.58
N LEU A 41 -10.89 4.31 -1.46
CA LEU A 41 -10.49 5.72 -1.51
C LEU A 41 -10.96 6.54 -0.30
N HIS A 42 -12.02 6.11 0.38
CA HIS A 42 -12.48 6.75 1.63
C HIS A 42 -11.56 6.48 2.83
N HIS A 43 -10.52 5.66 2.65
CA HIS A 43 -9.61 5.27 3.71
C HIS A 43 -8.16 5.50 3.30
N ASP A 44 -7.38 6.05 4.23
CA ASP A 44 -5.94 6.17 4.06
C ASP A 44 -5.30 4.77 4.02
N THR A 45 -5.72 3.88 4.93
CA THR A 45 -5.20 2.53 5.07
C THR A 45 -6.27 1.46 4.96
N GLY A 46 -5.95 0.31 4.38
CA GLY A 46 -6.82 -0.86 4.45
C GLY A 46 -6.32 -2.09 3.70
N VAL A 47 -7.11 -3.15 3.72
CA VAL A 47 -6.82 -4.41 3.02
C VAL A 47 -7.95 -4.72 2.04
N LEU A 48 -7.61 -4.90 0.77
CA LEU A 48 -8.49 -5.43 -0.26
C LEU A 48 -8.38 -6.95 -0.30
N CYS A 49 -9.39 -7.63 0.26
CA CYS A 49 -9.53 -9.07 0.15
C CYS A 49 -10.39 -9.43 -1.06
N ALA A 50 -9.82 -10.11 -2.06
CA ALA A 50 -10.54 -10.51 -3.26
C ALA A 50 -9.89 -11.73 -3.96
N PRO A 51 -10.68 -12.65 -4.55
CA PRO A 51 -10.15 -13.87 -5.17
C PRO A 51 -9.21 -13.58 -6.36
N THR A 52 -8.39 -14.56 -6.75
CA THR A 52 -7.32 -14.43 -7.77
C THR A 52 -7.83 -13.97 -9.15
N ALA A 53 -9.13 -14.14 -9.45
CA ALA A 53 -9.76 -13.68 -10.68
C ALA A 53 -10.42 -12.28 -10.59
N PHE A 54 -10.47 -11.67 -9.40
CA PHE A 54 -11.10 -10.35 -9.22
C PHE A 54 -10.37 -9.25 -10.00
N GLY A 55 -9.07 -9.39 -10.22
CA GLY A 55 -8.23 -8.35 -10.82
C GLY A 55 -7.70 -7.36 -9.78
N LYS A 56 -7.08 -7.87 -8.71
CA LYS A 56 -6.45 -7.05 -7.65
C LYS A 56 -5.46 -6.04 -8.22
N THR A 57 -4.62 -6.44 -9.17
CA THR A 57 -3.67 -5.54 -9.84
C THR A 57 -4.35 -4.44 -10.65
N VAL A 58 -5.47 -4.74 -11.32
CA VAL A 58 -6.27 -3.73 -12.06
C VAL A 58 -6.87 -2.71 -11.10
N THR A 59 -7.45 -3.21 -10.00
CA THR A 59 -8.02 -2.40 -8.93
C THR A 59 -6.95 -1.51 -8.28
N ALA A 60 -5.77 -2.06 -8.04
CA ALA A 60 -4.62 -1.33 -7.51
C ALA A 60 -4.11 -0.26 -8.48
N ALA A 61 -4.02 -0.55 -9.78
CA ALA A 61 -3.64 0.44 -10.79
C ALA A 61 -4.63 1.62 -10.82
N ALA A 62 -5.93 1.35 -10.73
CA ALA A 62 -6.94 2.40 -10.63
C ALA A 62 -6.81 3.22 -9.34
N LEU A 63 -6.48 2.58 -8.21
CA LEU A 63 -6.21 3.28 -6.94
C LEU A 63 -4.97 4.18 -7.03
N ILE A 64 -3.89 3.71 -7.67
CA ILE A 64 -2.68 4.51 -7.93
C ILE A 64 -3.04 5.75 -8.74
N ALA A 65 -3.76 5.58 -9.85
CA ALA A 65 -4.16 6.69 -10.71
C ALA A 65 -5.07 7.70 -10.00
N ARG A 66 -6.05 7.21 -9.21
CA ARG A 66 -7.00 8.09 -8.51
C ARG A 66 -6.38 8.82 -7.32
N ARG A 67 -5.37 8.22 -6.66
CA ARG A 67 -4.62 8.90 -5.60
C ARG A 67 -3.60 9.87 -6.18
N GLY A 68 -2.98 9.53 -7.31
CA GLY A 68 -2.09 10.43 -8.04
C GLY A 68 -0.84 10.82 -7.24
N VAL A 69 -0.35 9.92 -6.37
CA VAL A 69 0.87 10.12 -5.58
C VAL A 69 1.89 9.02 -5.83
N ASP A 70 3.16 9.34 -5.60
CA ASP A 70 4.25 8.38 -5.66
C ASP A 70 3.96 7.09 -4.89
N THR A 71 4.12 5.96 -5.57
CA THR A 71 3.69 4.65 -5.08
C THR A 71 4.80 3.62 -5.14
N LEU A 72 4.99 2.92 -4.02
CA LEU A 72 5.79 1.71 -3.93
C LEU A 72 4.90 0.46 -3.84
N VAL A 73 5.04 -0.46 -4.79
CA VAL A 73 4.41 -1.78 -4.75
C VAL A 73 5.42 -2.81 -4.25
N LEU A 74 5.08 -3.49 -3.16
CA LEU A 74 5.88 -4.54 -2.54
C LEU A 74 5.36 -5.92 -2.95
N VAL A 75 6.24 -6.75 -3.48
CA VAL A 75 5.94 -8.13 -3.90
C VAL A 75 6.91 -9.13 -3.30
N HIS A 76 6.50 -10.40 -3.15
CA HIS A 76 7.34 -11.42 -2.53
C HIS A 76 8.35 -12.12 -3.46
N ARG A 77 8.17 -12.04 -4.80
CA ARG A 77 9.00 -12.76 -5.78
C ARG A 77 9.27 -11.92 -7.04
N THR A 78 10.40 -12.18 -7.70
CA THR A 78 10.85 -11.44 -8.89
C THR A 78 9.92 -11.66 -10.10
N GLU A 79 9.27 -12.80 -10.22
CA GLU A 79 8.30 -13.09 -11.28
C GLU A 79 7.09 -12.17 -11.17
N LEU A 80 6.59 -11.97 -9.93
CA LEU A 80 5.49 -11.04 -9.68
C LEU A 80 5.90 -9.59 -9.98
N LEU A 81 7.14 -9.21 -9.69
CA LEU A 81 7.63 -7.86 -10.00
C LEU A 81 7.50 -7.57 -11.50
N LYS A 82 7.89 -8.52 -12.36
CA LYS A 82 7.76 -8.37 -13.82
C LYS A 82 6.29 -8.28 -14.25
N GLN A 83 5.44 -9.16 -13.72
CA GLN A 83 4.00 -9.13 -14.01
C GLN A 83 3.35 -7.81 -13.59
N TRP A 84 3.67 -7.31 -12.40
CA TRP A 84 3.22 -6.00 -11.94
C TRP A 84 3.69 -4.88 -12.86
N GLN A 85 4.96 -4.91 -13.29
CA GLN A 85 5.53 -3.89 -14.16
C GLN A 85 4.77 -3.82 -15.49
N GLU A 86 4.53 -4.98 -16.12
CA GLU A 86 3.76 -5.07 -17.37
C GLU A 86 2.32 -4.57 -17.17
N ARG A 87 1.66 -4.96 -16.08
CA ARG A 87 0.28 -4.56 -15.80
C ARG A 87 0.14 -3.07 -15.52
N LEU A 88 1.05 -2.48 -14.74
CA LEU A 88 1.03 -1.04 -14.48
C LEU A 88 1.32 -0.23 -15.75
N GLN A 89 2.26 -0.68 -16.61
CA GLN A 89 2.50 -0.03 -17.90
C GLN A 89 1.24 0.01 -18.76
N VAL A 90 0.51 -1.12 -18.84
CA VAL A 90 -0.74 -1.20 -19.61
C VAL A 90 -1.84 -0.35 -18.99
N PHE A 91 -2.14 -0.54 -17.70
CA PHE A 91 -3.30 0.10 -17.05
C PHE A 91 -3.09 1.57 -16.68
N LEU A 92 -1.86 2.06 -16.69
CA LEU A 92 -1.56 3.48 -16.51
C LEU A 92 -1.20 4.18 -17.83
N GLY A 93 -1.18 3.46 -18.96
CA GLY A 93 -0.82 4.01 -20.26
C GLY A 93 0.60 4.57 -20.32
N VAL A 94 1.53 4.06 -19.50
CA VAL A 94 2.90 4.59 -19.40
C VAL A 94 3.90 3.74 -20.18
N GLY A 95 4.90 4.41 -20.76
CA GLY A 95 5.95 3.78 -21.55
C GLY A 95 6.92 2.92 -20.73
N LYS A 96 7.77 2.16 -21.43
CA LYS A 96 8.86 1.40 -20.82
C LYS A 96 9.81 2.33 -20.07
N GLY A 97 10.19 1.93 -18.85
CA GLY A 97 11.12 2.70 -18.01
C GLY A 97 10.46 3.75 -17.10
N VAL A 98 9.14 3.99 -17.23
CA VAL A 98 8.39 4.87 -16.32
C VAL A 98 8.10 4.20 -14.98
N VAL A 99 7.94 2.87 -14.98
CA VAL A 99 7.78 2.06 -13.76
C VAL A 99 9.13 1.46 -13.37
N GLY A 100 9.69 1.93 -12.25
CA GLY A 100 10.99 1.46 -11.75
C GLY A 100 10.87 0.14 -11.00
N THR A 101 12.02 -0.50 -10.78
CA THR A 101 12.07 -1.85 -10.20
C THR A 101 13.26 -2.04 -9.26
N ILE A 102 13.05 -2.80 -8.19
CA ILE A 102 14.06 -3.18 -7.21
C ILE A 102 13.93 -4.68 -6.92
N GLY A 103 14.82 -5.50 -7.49
CA GLY A 103 14.73 -6.95 -7.35
C GLY A 103 15.70 -7.69 -8.27
N GLY A 104 15.94 -8.96 -7.99
CA GLY A 104 16.79 -9.82 -8.83
C GLY A 104 18.23 -9.28 -9.02
N GLY A 105 18.78 -8.62 -7.99
CA GLY A 105 20.13 -8.03 -8.01
C GLY A 105 20.24 -6.69 -8.75
N LYS A 106 19.13 -6.11 -9.21
CA LYS A 106 19.09 -4.81 -9.88
C LYS A 106 18.22 -3.83 -9.10
N ALA A 107 18.62 -2.57 -9.05
CA ALA A 107 17.85 -1.49 -8.46
C ALA A 107 17.87 -0.30 -9.42
N LYS A 108 16.70 0.00 -9.99
CA LYS A 108 16.45 1.16 -10.86
C LYS A 108 15.11 1.80 -10.46
N PRO A 109 14.99 2.35 -9.24
CA PRO A 109 13.81 3.10 -8.85
C PRO A 109 13.71 4.41 -9.63
N THR A 110 12.48 4.87 -9.84
CA THR A 110 12.15 6.16 -10.45
C THR A 110 11.75 7.20 -9.40
N GLY A 111 11.38 6.76 -8.19
CA GLY A 111 10.77 7.61 -7.16
C GLY A 111 9.32 8.02 -7.47
N LYS A 112 8.71 7.47 -8.53
CA LYS A 112 7.33 7.78 -8.93
C LYS A 112 6.42 6.57 -8.75
N ILE A 113 6.61 5.54 -9.57
CA ILE A 113 5.88 4.27 -9.42
C ILE A 113 6.91 3.18 -9.51
N ASP A 114 7.21 2.57 -8.36
CA ASP A 114 8.26 1.58 -8.25
C ASP A 114 7.72 0.27 -7.70
N ILE A 115 8.28 -0.84 -8.18
CA ILE A 115 7.94 -2.18 -7.70
C ILE A 115 9.19 -2.79 -7.08
N ALA A 116 9.08 -3.25 -5.84
CA ALA A 116 10.18 -3.84 -5.11
C ALA A 116 9.88 -5.24 -4.58
N VAL A 117 10.83 -6.15 -4.75
CA VAL A 117 10.81 -7.43 -4.04
C VAL A 117 11.14 -7.16 -2.58
N MET A 118 10.31 -7.62 -1.65
CA MET A 118 10.45 -7.33 -0.21
C MET A 118 11.83 -7.69 0.34
N GLN A 119 12.39 -8.83 -0.05
CA GLN A 119 13.74 -9.26 0.36
C GLN A 119 14.86 -8.35 -0.18
N SER A 120 14.60 -7.56 -1.21
CA SER A 120 15.58 -6.61 -1.74
C SER A 120 15.58 -5.29 -0.97
N VAL A 121 14.46 -4.95 -0.32
CA VAL A 121 14.31 -3.73 0.48
C VAL A 121 14.34 -3.99 1.99
N SER A 122 14.37 -5.24 2.41
CA SER A 122 14.52 -5.66 3.80
C SER A 122 15.51 -6.84 3.86
N ARG A 123 16.73 -6.58 4.36
CA ARG A 123 17.81 -7.58 4.47
C ARG A 123 18.29 -7.65 5.91
N GLN A 124 18.35 -8.85 6.47
CA GLN A 124 18.86 -9.09 7.84
C GLN A 124 18.19 -8.22 8.94
N GLY A 125 16.91 -7.88 8.76
CA GLY A 125 16.16 -7.02 9.68
C GLY A 125 16.32 -5.51 9.42
N GLU A 126 17.24 -5.11 8.54
CA GLU A 126 17.38 -3.72 8.11
C GLU A 126 16.52 -3.45 6.88
N VAL A 127 15.59 -2.52 7.04
CA VAL A 127 14.74 -2.02 5.94
C VAL A 127 15.45 -0.84 5.28
N ASN A 128 15.55 -0.85 3.96
CA ASN A 128 16.16 0.23 3.21
C ASN A 128 15.34 1.54 3.37
N PRO A 129 15.96 2.69 3.72
CA PRO A 129 15.29 3.96 3.92
C PRO A 129 14.39 4.43 2.77
N LEU A 130 14.60 3.94 1.55
CA LEU A 130 13.79 4.37 0.40
C LEU A 130 12.28 4.21 0.61
N VAL A 131 11.85 3.28 1.45
CA VAL A 131 10.41 3.02 1.71
C VAL A 131 9.71 4.18 2.43
N GLU A 132 10.48 5.16 2.90
CA GLU A 132 10.00 6.40 3.52
C GLU A 132 9.60 7.46 2.50
N HIS A 133 10.03 7.32 1.23
CA HIS A 133 9.87 8.33 0.17
C HIS A 133 8.70 8.03 -0.76
N TYR A 134 7.62 7.44 -0.26
CA TYR A 134 6.42 7.20 -1.05
C TYR A 134 5.17 7.56 -0.24
N GLY A 135 4.26 8.32 -0.84
CA GLY A 135 2.96 8.65 -0.24
C GLY A 135 2.02 7.46 -0.18
N GLN A 136 2.22 6.49 -1.09
CA GLN A 136 1.47 5.24 -1.13
C GLN A 136 2.36 3.99 -1.11
N VAL A 137 2.01 3.03 -0.25
CA VAL A 137 2.57 1.68 -0.25
C VAL A 137 1.46 0.67 -0.51
N ILE A 138 1.68 -0.23 -1.47
CA ILE A 138 0.81 -1.36 -1.76
C ILE A 138 1.59 -2.64 -1.50
N VAL A 139 1.03 -3.59 -0.75
CA VAL A 139 1.67 -4.88 -0.46
C VAL A 139 0.85 -6.01 -1.05
N ASP A 140 1.41 -6.68 -2.06
CA ASP A 140 0.79 -7.80 -2.71
C ASP A 140 0.96 -9.09 -1.91
N GLU A 141 -0.09 -9.91 -1.90
CA GLU A 141 -0.25 -11.09 -1.05
C GLU A 141 0.21 -10.87 0.39
N CYS A 142 -0.31 -9.80 1.01
CA CYS A 142 0.08 -9.35 2.35
C CYS A 142 -0.13 -10.41 3.45
N HIS A 143 -0.88 -11.48 3.18
CA HIS A 143 -1.10 -12.61 4.07
C HIS A 143 0.04 -13.65 4.07
N HIS A 144 0.84 -13.70 3.01
CA HIS A 144 1.96 -14.63 2.86
C HIS A 144 3.29 -14.05 3.34
N VAL A 145 3.33 -12.75 3.65
CA VAL A 145 4.55 -12.10 4.07
C VAL A 145 4.88 -12.53 5.49
N GLY A 146 6.12 -12.98 5.72
CA GLY A 146 6.61 -13.23 7.07
C GLY A 146 6.37 -12.00 7.94
N ALA A 147 5.65 -12.19 9.05
CA ALA A 147 5.17 -11.10 9.91
C ALA A 147 6.28 -10.10 10.27
N VAL A 148 7.51 -10.60 10.45
CA VAL A 148 8.68 -9.80 10.81
C VAL A 148 9.08 -8.80 9.72
N SER A 149 9.28 -9.24 8.47
CA SER A 149 9.72 -8.34 7.40
C SER A 149 8.64 -7.34 6.99
N PHE A 150 7.37 -7.78 6.99
CA PHE A 150 6.24 -6.89 6.74
C PHE A 150 6.11 -5.82 7.81
N ASP A 151 6.12 -6.22 9.08
CA ASP A 151 6.01 -5.32 10.22
C ASP A 151 7.19 -4.35 10.28
N ALA A 152 8.41 -4.81 9.99
CA ALA A 152 9.58 -3.92 9.89
C ALA A 152 9.42 -2.85 8.81
N ILE A 153 8.92 -3.21 7.62
CA ILE A 153 8.68 -2.25 6.54
C ILE A 153 7.54 -1.29 6.91
N LEU A 154 6.44 -1.77 7.49
CA LEU A 154 5.33 -0.93 7.94
C LEU A 154 5.72 0.02 9.07
N LYS A 155 6.61 -0.39 9.98
CA LYS A 155 7.15 0.48 11.04
C LYS A 155 8.04 1.58 10.50
N ARG A 156 8.75 1.31 9.41
CA ARG A 156 9.69 2.25 8.79
C ARG A 156 9.01 3.20 7.81
N THR A 157 8.04 2.74 7.02
CA THR A 157 7.37 3.58 6.03
C THR A 157 6.66 4.77 6.69
N LYS A 158 6.64 5.89 5.95
CA LYS A 158 5.91 7.10 6.32
C LYS A 158 4.67 7.31 5.45
N ALA A 159 4.37 6.40 4.54
CA ALA A 159 3.28 6.56 3.58
C ALA A 159 1.96 6.88 4.28
N ARG A 160 1.30 7.96 3.85
CA ARG A 160 -0.07 8.26 4.27
C ARG A 160 -1.00 7.12 3.89
N PHE A 161 -0.81 6.57 2.70
CA PHE A 161 -1.68 5.58 2.11
C PHE A 161 -1.06 4.18 2.13
N VAL A 162 -1.72 3.21 2.79
CA VAL A 162 -1.21 1.83 2.86
C VAL A 162 -2.29 0.83 2.48
N LEU A 163 -2.04 0.02 1.46
CA LEU A 163 -2.98 -0.97 0.94
C LEU A 163 -2.38 -2.37 1.00
N GLY A 164 -3.03 -3.30 1.68
CA GLY A 164 -2.77 -4.73 1.54
C GLY A 164 -3.64 -5.36 0.45
N LEU A 165 -3.10 -6.23 -0.39
CA LEU A 165 -3.85 -7.04 -1.34
C LEU A 165 -3.75 -8.49 -0.93
N THR A 166 -4.87 -9.20 -0.87
CA THR A 166 -4.88 -10.61 -0.48
C THR A 166 -6.02 -11.38 -1.14
N ALA A 167 -5.75 -12.63 -1.51
CA ALA A 167 -6.82 -13.57 -1.87
C ALA A 167 -7.58 -14.13 -0.67
N THR A 168 -6.96 -14.12 0.52
CA THR A 168 -7.50 -14.73 1.74
C THR A 168 -7.78 -13.66 2.80
N PRO A 169 -8.98 -13.64 3.39
CA PRO A 169 -9.26 -12.74 4.50
C PRO A 169 -8.52 -13.24 5.75
N ILE A 170 -7.78 -12.37 6.42
CA ILE A 170 -7.28 -12.65 7.77
C ILE A 170 -8.26 -12.02 8.77
N ARG A 171 -8.93 -12.84 9.60
CA ARG A 171 -9.51 -12.43 10.88
C ARG A 171 -8.91 -13.26 12.01
N ARG A 172 -8.81 -12.63 13.18
CA ARG A 172 -8.17 -13.14 14.42
C ARG A 172 -8.76 -14.45 14.98
N ASP A 173 -9.84 -14.99 14.40
CA ASP A 173 -10.74 -15.93 15.09
C ASP A 173 -10.90 -17.30 14.39
N GLY A 174 -10.01 -17.66 13.45
CA GLY A 174 -9.82 -19.08 13.06
C GLY A 174 -10.96 -19.81 12.32
N GLN A 175 -12.04 -19.17 11.88
CA GLN A 175 -13.09 -19.83 11.08
C GLN A 175 -13.18 -19.27 9.64
N HIS A 176 -13.02 -20.19 8.68
CA HIS A 176 -13.15 -19.93 7.25
C HIS A 176 -14.61 -20.01 6.79
N ARG A 177 -15.10 -18.94 6.15
CA ARG A 177 -15.89 -18.91 4.88
C ARG A 177 -16.67 -17.59 4.77
N SER A 178 -16.44 -16.83 3.69
CA SER A 178 -17.47 -16.39 2.73
C SER A 178 -16.94 -15.27 1.83
N SER A 179 -17.28 -15.40 0.55
CA SER A 179 -17.01 -14.55 -0.60
C SER A 179 -17.59 -13.13 -0.47
N SER A 180 -16.92 -12.24 0.26
CA SER A 180 -17.23 -10.81 0.25
C SER A 180 -15.95 -9.98 0.19
N CYS A 181 -15.93 -9.05 -0.77
CA CYS A 181 -14.88 -8.04 -0.84
C CYS A 181 -15.08 -7.09 0.35
N SER A 182 -14.14 -7.06 1.28
CA SER A 182 -14.21 -6.22 2.48
C SER A 182 -13.00 -5.32 2.56
N ALA A 183 -13.25 -4.01 2.74
CA ALA A 183 -12.23 -3.04 3.09
C ALA A 183 -12.04 -3.06 4.61
N GLY A 184 -11.02 -3.76 5.10
CA GLY A 184 -10.67 -3.78 6.52
C GLY A 184 -9.79 -2.58 6.89
N ARG A 185 -10.02 -1.93 8.04
CA ARG A 185 -9.09 -0.92 8.58
C ARG A 185 -7.84 -1.60 9.15
N SER A 186 -6.66 -1.24 8.66
CA SER A 186 -5.39 -1.50 9.33
C SER A 186 -4.96 -0.22 10.05
N GLY A 187 -5.02 -0.23 11.39
CA GLY A 187 -4.65 0.92 12.20
C GLY A 187 -3.14 1.09 12.25
N THR A 188 -2.59 1.99 11.46
CA THR A 188 -1.25 2.54 11.65
C THR A 188 -1.31 4.04 11.41
N GLN A 189 -1.95 4.76 12.33
CA GLN A 189 -1.86 6.22 12.36
C GLN A 189 -0.61 6.58 13.16
N ARG A 190 0.43 7.03 12.47
CA ARG A 190 1.64 7.60 13.07
C ARG A 190 1.32 9.04 13.48
N LEU A 191 0.55 9.16 14.56
CA LEU A 191 0.21 10.43 15.21
C LEU A 191 1.17 10.62 16.36
N SER A 192 2.02 11.65 16.30
CA SER A 192 2.75 12.07 17.49
C SER A 192 1.79 12.88 18.37
N ARG A 193 1.75 12.52 19.65
CA ARG A 193 0.96 13.24 20.66
C ARG A 193 1.91 14.08 21.48
N GLN A 194 1.72 15.39 21.48
CA GLN A 194 2.27 16.24 22.52
C GLN A 194 1.18 16.48 23.56
N VAL A 195 1.48 16.14 24.81
CA VAL A 195 0.60 16.38 25.96
C VAL A 195 1.11 17.65 26.61
N HIS A 196 0.30 18.70 26.60
CA HIS A 196 0.60 19.94 27.32
C HIS A 196 -0.43 20.15 28.43
N PRO A 197 -0.01 20.56 29.65
CA PRO A 197 -0.97 20.98 30.66
C PRO A 197 -1.68 22.24 30.18
N MET A 198 -3.02 22.27 30.30
CA MET A 198 -3.75 23.52 30.05
C MET A 198 -3.45 24.48 31.20
N THR A 199 -2.75 25.57 30.89
CA THR A 199 -2.67 26.76 31.76
C THR A 199 -4.00 27.48 31.81
#